data_AF-A0A399P3U5-F1
#
_entry.id   AF-A0A399P3U5-F1
#
_cell.length_a   1.000
_cell.length_b   1.000
_cell.length_c   1.000
_cell.angle_alpha   90.00
_cell.angle_beta   90.00
_cell.angle_gamma   90.00
#
_symmetry.space_group_name_H-M   'P 1'
#
loop_
_entity.id
_entity.type
_entity.pdbx_description
1 polymer ?
#
loop_
_entity_poly.entity_id
_entity_poly.type
_entity_poly.pdbx_seq_one_letter_code
_entity_poly.pdbx_strand_id
1 'polypeptide(L)'
;MSIPATLMRGGTSKCWLFDRDAVPADRDELAELLIELFGADDPRQLDGVGGGTSVTSKAVIVGRSDEPGIDVDYLFAQVAIGAHVVEWGSNCGNCATAVAQWSVERFGLAGPGDAPTTVRMRNLNTSAEVVAQVAGARAGEVSVPGVRGSGTAVDLAFVDPAGSTTGSLFPTGSVRDGLVVDGTAYEVTMADAGAPVVLLAAADIGLPDAATEVEILAAAPRRASSAASGSSASTPPRVRTASRTT
;
A
#
# COMPACT_ATOMS: atom_id res chain seq x y z
N MET A 1 -12.34 25.75 5.11
CA MET A 1 -10.97 25.59 4.58
C MET A 1 -11.07 24.90 3.22
N SER A 2 -10.11 25.07 2.31
CA SER A 2 -10.05 24.35 1.03
C SER A 2 -8.64 23.82 0.84
N ILE A 3 -8.52 22.54 0.44
CA ILE A 3 -7.23 21.85 0.24
C ILE A 3 -7.27 21.21 -1.14
N PRO A 4 -6.38 21.60 -2.07
CA PRO A 4 -6.28 20.94 -3.37
C PRO A 4 -5.85 19.48 -3.23
N ALA A 5 -6.56 18.59 -3.91
CA ALA A 5 -6.23 17.17 -3.97
C ALA A 5 -6.61 16.59 -5.33
N THR A 6 -5.95 15.51 -5.75
CA THR A 6 -6.27 14.77 -6.96
C THR A 6 -6.70 13.35 -6.59
N LEU A 7 -7.87 12.92 -7.02
CA LEU A 7 -8.27 11.51 -6.94
C LEU A 7 -7.76 10.79 -8.18
N MET A 8 -6.87 9.81 -8.00
CA MET A 8 -6.42 8.93 -9.08
C MET A 8 -6.63 7.47 -8.74
N ARG A 9 -6.92 6.66 -9.77
CA ARG A 9 -6.84 5.21 -9.65
C ARG A 9 -5.40 4.78 -9.88
N GLY A 10 -4.77 4.20 -8.87
CA GLY A 10 -3.48 3.52 -8.98
C GLY A 10 -3.69 2.01 -8.85
N GLY A 11 -3.33 1.24 -9.88
CA GLY A 11 -3.64 -0.19 -9.94
C GLY A 11 -5.12 -0.47 -9.63
N THR A 12 -5.39 -1.28 -8.61
CA THR A 12 -6.76 -1.64 -8.15
C THR A 12 -7.25 -0.79 -6.96
N SER A 13 -6.65 0.38 -6.70
CA SER A 13 -7.05 1.27 -5.60
C SER A 13 -7.37 2.68 -6.07
N LYS A 14 -8.23 3.38 -5.32
CA LYS A 14 -8.43 4.83 -5.44
C LYS A 14 -7.56 5.52 -4.39
N CYS A 15 -6.73 6.46 -4.83
CA CYS A 15 -5.78 7.17 -3.99
C CYS A 15 -6.04 8.68 -4.13
N TRP A 16 -6.17 9.36 -3.00
CA TRP A 16 -6.18 10.82 -2.96
C TRP A 16 -4.76 11.34 -2.79
N LEU A 17 -4.28 12.09 -3.78
CA LEU A 17 -2.95 12.68 -3.81
C LEU A 17 -3.02 14.14 -3.39
N PHE A 18 -2.20 14.49 -2.41
CA PHE A 18 -2.06 15.84 -1.88
C PHE A 18 -0.65 16.32 -2.16
N ASP A 19 -0.54 17.56 -2.60
CA ASP A 19 0.76 18.24 -2.65
C ASP A 19 1.25 18.44 -1.21
N ARG A 20 2.50 18.08 -0.94
CA ARG A 20 3.13 18.22 0.39
C ARG A 20 3.02 19.65 0.91
N ASP A 21 3.09 20.64 0.04
CA ASP A 21 3.06 22.05 0.45
C ASP A 21 1.63 22.55 0.74
N ALA A 22 0.61 21.74 0.43
CA ALA A 22 -0.81 22.07 0.64
C ALA A 22 -1.40 21.48 1.93
N VAL A 23 -0.62 20.69 2.69
CA VAL A 23 -1.07 20.01 3.90
C VAL A 23 -0.12 20.28 5.07
N PRO A 24 -0.54 20.06 6.34
CA PRO A 24 0.34 20.20 7.48
C PRO A 24 1.59 19.33 7.38
N ALA A 25 2.72 19.89 7.78
CA ALA A 25 3.99 19.16 7.87
C ALA A 25 4.07 18.32 9.15
N ASP A 26 3.38 18.75 10.22
CA ASP A 26 3.28 17.98 11.46
C ASP A 26 2.44 16.72 11.24
N ARG A 27 2.91 15.61 11.81
CA ARG A 27 2.36 14.29 11.55
C ARG A 27 1.00 14.09 12.21
N ASP A 28 0.80 14.66 13.39
CA ASP A 28 -0.42 14.51 14.16
C ASP A 28 -1.48 15.45 13.57
N GLU A 29 -1.12 16.69 13.23
CA GLU A 29 -2.02 17.60 12.51
C GLU A 29 -2.46 17.04 11.15
N LEU A 30 -1.55 16.40 10.41
CA LEU A 30 -1.87 15.72 9.17
C LEU A 30 -2.82 14.53 9.40
N ALA A 31 -2.63 13.77 10.48
CA ALA A 31 -3.49 12.64 10.81
C ALA A 31 -4.93 13.10 11.07
N GLU A 32 -5.09 14.12 11.93
CA GLU A 32 -6.39 14.71 12.25
C GLU A 32 -7.08 15.27 10.99
N LEU A 33 -6.32 15.98 10.14
CA LEU A 33 -6.84 16.47 8.87
C LEU A 33 -7.35 15.32 7.98
N LEU A 34 -6.58 14.25 7.84
CA LEU A 34 -6.96 13.12 6.99
C LEU A 34 -8.17 12.35 7.57
N ILE A 35 -8.26 12.23 8.90
CA ILE A 35 -9.41 11.63 9.58
C ILE A 35 -10.69 12.39 9.23
N GLU A 36 -10.66 13.72 9.35
CA GLU A 36 -11.79 14.59 9.01
C GLU A 36 -12.14 14.48 7.52
N LEU A 37 -11.16 14.66 6.62
CA LEU A 37 -11.37 14.65 5.17
C LEU A 37 -11.97 13.34 4.67
N PHE A 38 -11.57 12.20 5.25
CA PHE A 38 -12.05 10.88 4.84
C PHE A 38 -13.30 10.42 5.60
N GLY A 39 -13.76 11.18 6.60
CA GLY A 39 -14.86 10.77 7.48
C GLY A 39 -14.55 9.44 8.19
N ALA A 40 -13.32 9.28 8.71
CA ALA A 40 -12.80 7.99 9.16
C ALA A 40 -13.61 7.35 10.30
N ASP A 41 -14.24 8.15 11.15
CA ASP A 41 -15.06 7.66 12.28
C ASP A 41 -16.38 7.00 11.84
N ASP A 42 -16.87 7.31 10.63
CA ASP A 42 -18.04 6.66 10.07
C ASP A 42 -17.61 5.40 9.31
N PRO A 43 -18.12 4.20 9.66
CA PRO A 43 -17.85 2.98 8.89
C PRO A 43 -18.32 3.06 7.42
N ARG A 44 -19.17 4.03 7.08
CA ARG A 44 -19.60 4.31 5.71
C ARG A 44 -18.84 5.47 5.06
N GLN A 45 -18.10 6.27 5.84
CA GLN A 45 -17.38 7.47 5.39
C GLN A 45 -18.28 8.47 4.61
N LEU A 46 -19.54 8.64 5.05
CA LEU A 46 -20.52 9.42 4.27
C LEU A 46 -20.20 10.90 4.17
N ASP A 47 -19.60 11.48 5.20
CA ASP A 47 -19.30 12.91 5.28
C ASP A 47 -17.83 13.21 4.91
N GLY A 48 -17.22 12.34 4.09
CA GLY A 48 -15.85 12.49 3.66
C GLY A 48 -15.59 11.90 2.28
N VAL A 49 -14.33 11.96 1.84
CA VAL A 49 -13.90 11.49 0.51
C VAL A 49 -13.57 9.99 0.47
N GLY A 50 -13.60 9.32 1.64
CA GLY A 50 -13.38 7.90 1.77
C GLY A 50 -14.50 7.09 1.13
N GLY A 51 -14.18 5.92 0.58
CA GLY A 51 -15.17 5.07 -0.09
C GLY A 51 -15.72 3.92 0.75
N GLY A 52 -15.47 3.89 2.05
CA GLY A 52 -15.94 2.84 2.96
C GLY A 52 -15.26 1.48 2.77
N THR A 53 -14.17 1.40 1.98
CA THR A 53 -13.39 0.18 1.80
C THR A 53 -11.89 0.45 1.85
N SER A 54 -11.09 -0.55 2.25
CA SER A 54 -9.64 -0.38 2.39
C SER A 54 -8.92 0.02 1.09
N VAL A 55 -9.49 -0.30 -0.08
CA VAL A 55 -8.97 0.09 -1.41
C VAL A 55 -9.42 1.47 -1.87
N THR A 56 -10.26 2.15 -1.09
CA THR A 56 -10.84 3.47 -1.41
C THR A 56 -10.71 4.50 -0.29
N SER A 57 -10.10 4.14 0.84
CA SER A 57 -9.73 5.03 1.93
C SER A 57 -8.21 5.14 2.03
N LYS A 58 -7.60 5.84 1.08
CA LYS A 58 -6.14 5.96 0.94
C LYS A 58 -5.76 7.39 0.58
N ALA A 59 -4.82 7.96 1.33
CA ALA A 59 -4.20 9.25 1.01
C ALA A 59 -2.72 9.07 0.71
N VAL A 60 -2.18 9.97 -0.11
CA VAL A 60 -0.76 10.06 -0.41
C VAL A 60 -0.34 11.51 -0.42
N ILE A 61 0.68 11.84 0.35
CA ILE A 61 1.28 13.17 0.35
C ILE A 61 2.52 13.08 -0.53
N VAL A 62 2.63 13.95 -1.53
CA VAL A 62 3.65 13.87 -2.58
C VAL A 62 4.38 15.20 -2.70
N GLY A 63 5.71 15.15 -2.75
CA GLY A 63 6.55 16.32 -2.96
C GLY A 63 7.82 15.99 -3.73
N ARG A 64 8.49 16.99 -4.27
CA ARG A 64 9.85 16.81 -4.83
C ARG A 64 10.79 16.35 -3.72
N SER A 65 11.68 15.42 -4.04
CA SER A 65 12.72 14.99 -3.11
C SER A 65 13.91 15.95 -3.15
N ASP A 66 14.54 16.15 -2.00
CA ASP A 66 15.85 16.80 -1.88
C ASP A 66 17.00 15.78 -1.88
N GLU A 67 16.67 14.48 -1.90
CA GLU A 67 17.66 13.40 -1.92
C GLU A 67 18.29 13.26 -3.33
N PRO A 68 19.62 13.31 -3.44
CA PRO A 68 20.29 13.13 -4.73
C PRO A 68 19.90 11.80 -5.39
N GLY A 69 19.40 11.87 -6.63
CA GLY A 69 19.01 10.69 -7.40
C GLY A 69 17.57 10.20 -7.14
N ILE A 70 16.81 10.87 -6.27
CA ILE A 70 15.37 10.65 -6.10
C ILE A 70 14.64 11.88 -6.66
N ASP A 71 13.62 11.65 -7.50
CA ASP A 71 12.81 12.73 -8.07
C ASP A 71 11.69 13.16 -7.11
N VAL A 72 11.09 12.20 -6.42
CA VAL A 72 9.84 12.38 -5.65
C VAL A 72 9.92 11.67 -4.31
N ASP A 73 9.56 12.38 -3.24
CA ASP A 73 9.23 11.77 -1.96
C ASP A 73 7.71 11.60 -1.85
N TYR A 74 7.25 10.46 -1.35
CA TYR A 74 5.84 10.27 -1.07
C TYR A 74 5.59 9.53 0.24
N LEU A 75 4.51 9.93 0.91
CA LEU A 75 4.09 9.41 2.20
C LEU A 75 2.69 8.84 2.07
N PHE A 76 2.58 7.53 2.27
CA PHE A 76 1.31 6.82 2.18
C PHE A 76 0.59 6.83 3.52
N ALA A 77 -0.73 7.05 3.47
CA ALA A 77 -1.63 6.98 4.61
C ALA A 77 -2.74 5.97 4.32
N GLN A 78 -2.85 4.93 5.14
CA GLN A 78 -4.05 4.11 5.18
C GLN A 78 -4.98 4.71 6.23
N VAL A 79 -6.03 5.41 5.77
CA VAL A 79 -7.02 5.98 6.69
C VAL A 79 -7.99 4.86 7.09
N ALA A 80 -8.30 4.77 8.38
CA ALA A 80 -9.20 3.75 8.89
C ALA A 80 -10.66 4.03 8.51
N ILE A 81 -11.51 3.01 8.72
CA ILE A 81 -12.93 3.03 8.40
C ILE A 81 -13.68 2.61 9.66
N GLY A 82 -14.50 3.50 10.21
CA GLY A 82 -15.14 3.33 11.50
C GLY A 82 -14.19 3.47 12.70
N ALA A 83 -13.04 4.14 12.53
CA ALA A 83 -12.06 4.33 13.61
C ALA A 83 -11.23 5.61 13.42
N HIS A 84 -10.93 6.28 14.52
CA HIS A 84 -10.18 7.53 14.59
C HIS A 84 -8.65 7.30 14.53
N VAL A 85 -8.16 6.76 13.42
CA VAL A 85 -6.72 6.46 13.26
C VAL A 85 -6.28 6.48 11.80
N VAL A 86 -5.04 6.92 11.59
CA VAL A 86 -4.31 6.79 10.33
C VAL A 86 -3.14 5.84 10.52
N GLU A 87 -3.05 4.82 9.68
CA GLU A 87 -1.95 3.86 9.68
C GLU A 87 -0.83 4.30 8.73
N TRP A 88 0.39 4.32 9.27
CA TRP A 88 1.58 4.82 8.59
C TRP A 88 2.64 3.76 8.33
N GLY A 89 2.42 2.51 8.76
CA GLY A 89 3.46 1.48 8.83
C GLY A 89 3.76 0.74 7.53
N SER A 90 3.23 1.17 6.40
CA SER A 90 3.41 0.44 5.13
C SER A 90 3.50 1.35 3.92
N ASN A 91 3.94 0.77 2.81
CA ASN A 91 3.84 1.34 1.48
C ASN A 91 2.59 0.78 0.76
N CYS A 92 2.15 1.41 -0.33
CA CYS A 92 1.10 0.90 -1.19
C CYS A 92 1.53 0.95 -2.66
N GLY A 93 1.91 -0.19 -3.23
CA GLY A 93 2.35 -0.29 -4.63
C GLY A 93 1.30 0.19 -5.64
N ASN A 94 0.01 -0.06 -5.36
CA ASN A 94 -1.08 0.50 -6.15
C ASN A 94 -1.03 2.03 -6.19
N CYS A 95 -0.96 2.70 -5.04
CA CYS A 95 -0.88 4.16 -5.02
C CYS A 95 0.46 4.68 -5.57
N ALA A 96 1.56 3.94 -5.43
CA ALA A 96 2.83 4.32 -6.04
C ALA A 96 2.74 4.47 -7.58
N THR A 97 1.89 3.68 -8.26
CA THR A 97 1.65 3.89 -9.72
C THR A 97 1.02 5.25 -10.00
N ALA A 98 0.05 5.66 -9.17
CA ALA A 98 -0.61 6.95 -9.28
C ALA A 98 0.34 8.11 -8.95
N VAL A 99 1.18 7.95 -7.92
CA VAL A 99 2.22 8.92 -7.56
C VAL A 99 3.16 9.18 -8.73
N ALA A 100 3.65 8.11 -9.38
CA ALA A 100 4.56 8.24 -10.50
C ALA A 100 3.91 9.02 -11.65
N GLN A 101 2.72 8.62 -12.09
CA GLN A 101 2.01 9.29 -13.18
C GLN A 101 1.67 10.75 -12.84
N TRP A 102 1.15 11.00 -11.63
CA TRP A 102 0.82 12.35 -11.17
C TRP A 102 2.05 13.25 -11.15
N SER A 103 3.20 12.73 -10.72
CA SER A 103 4.45 13.48 -10.61
C SER A 103 5.02 13.87 -11.97
N VAL A 104 4.84 13.05 -13.00
CA VAL A 104 5.25 13.39 -14.37
C VAL A 104 4.60 14.69 -14.82
N GLU A 105 3.29 14.82 -14.60
CA GLU A 105 2.52 16.01 -14.97
C GLU A 105 2.78 17.17 -14.00
N ARG A 106 2.67 16.93 -12.69
CA ARG A 106 2.76 17.96 -11.65
C ARG A 106 4.12 18.65 -11.61
N PHE A 107 5.19 17.87 -11.78
CA PHE A 107 6.57 18.35 -11.65
C PHE A 107 7.26 18.53 -12.99
N GLY A 108 6.60 18.21 -14.12
CA GLY A 108 7.16 18.37 -15.45
C GLY A 108 8.34 17.44 -15.72
N LEU A 109 8.21 16.15 -15.35
CA LEU A 109 9.28 15.15 -15.52
C LEU A 109 9.25 14.48 -16.90
N ALA A 110 8.25 14.78 -17.73
CA ALA A 110 8.05 14.11 -19.01
C ALA A 110 9.29 14.24 -19.93
N GLY A 111 9.74 13.11 -20.45
CA GLY A 111 10.79 13.06 -21.47
C GLY A 111 10.36 13.69 -22.80
N PRO A 112 11.31 14.08 -23.67
CA PRO A 112 10.99 14.66 -24.98
C PRO A 112 10.27 13.66 -25.88
N GLY A 113 9.36 14.17 -26.73
CA GLY A 113 8.78 13.41 -27.84
C GLY A 113 7.93 12.20 -27.45
N ASP A 114 7.19 12.27 -26.33
CA ASP A 114 6.35 11.18 -25.79
C ASP A 114 7.14 9.94 -25.36
N ALA A 115 8.42 10.08 -25.03
CA ALA A 115 9.22 8.98 -24.51
C ALA A 115 8.70 8.50 -23.13
N PRO A 116 8.81 7.19 -22.82
CA PRO A 116 8.61 6.70 -21.46
C PRO A 116 9.48 7.46 -20.46
N THR A 117 8.91 7.81 -19.31
CA THR A 117 9.57 8.59 -18.27
C THR A 117 9.88 7.70 -17.08
N THR A 118 11.15 7.65 -16.67
CA THR A 118 11.54 7.01 -15.42
C THR A 118 11.36 8.01 -14.28
N VAL A 119 10.66 7.61 -13.22
CA VAL A 119 10.50 8.38 -11.99
C VAL A 119 11.09 7.57 -10.85
N ARG A 120 12.12 8.11 -10.20
CA ARG A 120 12.71 7.55 -8.98
C ARG A 120 12.03 8.16 -7.78
N MET A 121 11.44 7.32 -6.96
CA MET A 121 10.62 7.75 -5.83
C MET A 121 11.16 7.16 -4.54
N ARG A 122 11.00 7.87 -3.43
CA ARG A 122 11.27 7.34 -2.10
C ARG A 122 10.00 7.36 -1.27
N ASN A 123 9.64 6.19 -0.76
CA ASN A 123 8.54 6.08 0.19
C ASN A 123 9.02 6.51 1.59
N LEU A 124 8.40 7.55 2.13
CA LEU A 124 8.77 8.10 3.43
C LEU A 124 8.29 7.24 4.62
N ASN A 125 7.40 6.26 4.42
CA ASN A 125 7.00 5.34 5.49
C ASN A 125 8.11 4.33 5.81
N THR A 126 8.79 3.83 4.78
CA THR A 126 9.76 2.72 4.90
C THR A 126 11.16 3.05 4.38
N SER A 127 11.36 4.27 3.90
CA SER A 127 12.57 4.70 3.17
C SER A 127 12.87 3.90 1.89
N ALA A 128 11.93 3.08 1.42
CA ALA A 128 12.14 2.25 0.22
C ALA A 128 12.25 3.11 -1.04
N GLU A 129 13.28 2.84 -1.85
CA GLU A 129 13.36 3.36 -3.22
C GLU A 129 12.45 2.55 -4.14
N VAL A 130 11.67 3.27 -4.94
CA VAL A 130 10.72 2.75 -5.91
C VAL A 130 10.99 3.41 -7.24
N VAL A 131 11.27 2.61 -8.26
CA VAL A 131 11.46 3.10 -9.62
C VAL A 131 10.20 2.79 -10.43
N ALA A 132 9.65 3.81 -11.06
CA ALA A 132 8.51 3.70 -11.95
C ALA A 132 8.90 4.03 -13.38
N GLN A 133 8.47 3.22 -14.34
CA GLN A 133 8.50 3.55 -15.75
C GLN A 133 7.09 3.93 -16.19
N VAL A 134 6.83 5.23 -16.33
CA VAL A 134 5.55 5.76 -16.82
C VAL A 134 5.60 5.79 -18.35
N ALA A 135 4.67 5.12 -19.00
CA ALA A 135 4.58 5.13 -20.45
C ALA A 135 4.22 6.53 -20.97
N GLY A 136 4.75 6.92 -22.13
CA GLY A 136 4.46 8.22 -22.73
C GLY A 136 3.01 8.33 -23.22
N ALA A 137 2.55 9.55 -23.49
CA ALA A 137 1.15 9.85 -23.82
C ALA A 137 0.61 9.12 -25.07
N ARG A 138 1.49 8.70 -25.98
CA ARG A 138 1.13 7.92 -27.18
C ARG A 138 1.28 6.41 -27.02
N ALA A 139 1.78 5.95 -25.88
CA ALA A 139 1.76 4.53 -25.57
C ALA A 139 0.30 4.09 -25.43
N GLY A 140 -0.03 2.94 -26.02
CA GLY A 140 -1.36 2.36 -25.86
C GLY A 140 -1.70 2.10 -24.39
N GLU A 141 -2.98 2.03 -24.09
CA GLU A 141 -3.43 1.76 -22.73
C GLU A 141 -3.33 0.27 -22.39
N VAL A 142 -3.12 -0.02 -21.10
CA VAL A 142 -3.08 -1.38 -20.56
C VAL A 142 -4.24 -1.60 -19.59
N SER A 143 -4.72 -2.84 -19.52
CA SER A 143 -5.69 -3.27 -18.51
C SER A 143 -4.98 -4.02 -17.38
N VAL A 144 -5.58 -3.96 -16.19
CA VAL A 144 -5.15 -4.74 -15.04
C VAL A 144 -6.33 -5.55 -14.51
N PRO A 145 -6.14 -6.82 -14.12
CA PRO A 145 -7.20 -7.62 -13.51
C PRO A 145 -7.86 -6.89 -12.33
N GLY A 146 -9.19 -6.91 -12.28
CA GLY A 146 -9.98 -6.23 -11.24
C GLY A 146 -10.43 -4.81 -11.60
N VAL A 147 -10.07 -4.28 -12.77
CA VAL A 147 -10.53 -2.97 -13.26
C VAL A 147 -11.29 -3.12 -14.57
N ARG A 148 -12.43 -2.43 -14.72
CA ARG A 148 -13.28 -2.50 -15.93
C ARG A 148 -12.76 -1.72 -17.14
N GLY A 149 -11.64 -1.01 -17.00
CA GLY A 149 -11.08 -0.13 -18.03
C GLY A 149 -9.57 -0.22 -18.11
N SER A 150 -9.01 0.50 -19.07
CA SER A 150 -7.57 0.60 -19.31
C SER A 150 -7.02 1.96 -18.83
N GLY A 151 -5.70 2.11 -18.88
CA GLY A 151 -5.03 3.38 -18.60
C GLY A 151 -3.55 3.35 -18.97
N THR A 152 -2.82 4.42 -18.67
CA THR A 152 -1.38 4.52 -18.90
C THR A 152 -0.63 3.40 -18.17
N ALA A 153 0.27 2.71 -18.88
CA ALA A 153 1.13 1.71 -18.26
C ALA A 153 2.14 2.38 -17.31
N VAL A 154 2.26 1.81 -16.11
CA VAL A 154 3.25 2.22 -15.12
C VAL A 154 3.88 0.96 -14.55
N ASP A 155 5.10 0.64 -15.00
CA ASP A 155 5.86 -0.50 -14.48
C ASP A 155 6.60 -0.07 -13.21
N LEU A 156 6.34 -0.76 -12.10
CA LEU A 156 6.96 -0.47 -10.81
C LEU A 156 7.99 -1.53 -10.44
N ALA A 157 9.14 -1.07 -9.96
CA ALA A 157 10.15 -1.89 -9.31
C ALA A 157 10.45 -1.33 -7.91
N PHE A 158 10.47 -2.20 -6.91
CA PHE A 158 10.98 -1.89 -5.58
C PHE A 158 12.46 -2.25 -5.56
N VAL A 159 13.32 -1.30 -5.20
CA VAL A 159 14.77 -1.50 -5.14
C VAL A 159 15.11 -2.19 -3.83
N ASP A 160 15.87 -3.29 -3.90
CA ASP A 160 16.34 -4.08 -2.76
C ASP A 160 15.27 -4.35 -1.68
N PRO A 161 14.10 -4.92 -2.03
CA PRO A 161 12.97 -4.99 -1.12
C PRO A 161 13.15 -5.99 0.03
N ALA A 162 14.16 -6.86 -0.04
CA ALA A 162 14.38 -7.95 0.89
C ALA A 162 14.82 -7.45 2.27
N GLY A 163 14.09 -7.84 3.32
CA GLY A 163 14.40 -7.50 4.70
C GLY A 163 14.21 -6.02 5.04
N SER A 164 13.43 -5.26 4.24
CA SER A 164 13.28 -3.81 4.43
C SER A 164 12.67 -3.42 5.79
N THR A 165 11.94 -4.32 6.44
CA THR A 165 11.28 -4.08 7.74
C THR A 165 11.98 -4.81 8.88
N THR A 166 12.51 -6.00 8.61
CA THR A 166 12.99 -6.97 9.61
C THR A 166 14.49 -7.22 9.56
N GLY A 167 15.19 -6.67 8.56
CA GLY A 167 16.63 -6.83 8.34
C GLY A 167 17.04 -8.09 7.57
N SER A 168 16.11 -8.99 7.25
CA SER A 168 16.38 -10.22 6.48
C SER A 168 15.15 -10.64 5.67
N LEU A 169 15.36 -11.25 4.49
CA LEU A 169 14.26 -11.85 3.71
C LEU A 169 13.50 -12.90 4.53
N PHE A 170 14.21 -13.67 5.34
CA PHE A 170 13.66 -14.66 6.26
C PHE A 170 14.01 -14.24 7.69
N PRO A 171 13.10 -13.57 8.42
CA PRO A 171 13.40 -12.99 9.74
C PRO A 171 13.80 -14.03 10.79
N THR A 172 13.32 -15.26 10.66
CA THR A 172 13.66 -16.40 11.52
C THR A 172 14.97 -17.09 11.12
N GLY A 173 15.55 -16.71 9.98
CA GLY A 173 16.66 -17.43 9.35
C GLY A 173 16.26 -18.72 8.65
N SER A 174 14.97 -19.10 8.68
CA SER A 174 14.46 -20.33 8.07
C SER A 174 13.45 -20.02 6.96
N VAL A 175 13.46 -20.82 5.89
CA VAL A 175 12.46 -20.72 4.82
C VAL A 175 11.11 -21.30 5.27
N ARG A 176 11.13 -22.20 6.25
CA ARG A 176 9.96 -22.83 6.84
C ARG A 176 10.08 -22.83 8.35
N ASP A 177 9.00 -22.45 9.02
CA ASP A 177 8.88 -22.39 10.47
C ASP A 177 7.61 -23.11 10.93
N GLY A 178 7.64 -23.64 12.15
CA GLY A 178 6.43 -24.08 12.85
C GLY A 178 5.82 -22.91 13.63
N LEU A 179 4.54 -22.62 13.40
CA LEU A 179 3.81 -21.57 14.12
C LEU A 179 2.58 -22.17 14.81
N VAL A 180 2.46 -21.94 16.12
CA VAL A 180 1.28 -22.37 16.89
C VAL A 180 0.34 -21.19 17.07
N VAL A 181 -0.93 -21.35 16.67
CA VAL A 181 -2.01 -20.39 16.87
C VAL A 181 -3.19 -21.13 17.51
N ASP A 182 -3.65 -20.66 18.66
CA ASP A 182 -4.77 -21.27 19.41
C ASP A 182 -4.63 -22.79 19.61
N GLY A 183 -3.40 -23.24 19.87
CA GLY A 183 -3.08 -24.66 20.10
C GLY A 183 -2.96 -25.51 18.83
N THR A 184 -3.21 -24.94 17.64
CA THR A 184 -3.02 -25.61 16.35
C THR A 184 -1.67 -25.24 15.74
N ALA A 185 -0.92 -26.24 15.27
CA ALA A 185 0.37 -26.05 14.63
C ALA A 185 0.24 -25.92 13.12
N TYR A 186 0.93 -24.94 12.54
CA TYR A 186 0.98 -24.66 11.11
C TYR A 186 2.44 -24.65 10.63
N GLU A 187 2.68 -25.17 9.43
CA GLU A 187 3.93 -24.90 8.70
C GLU A 187 3.76 -23.59 7.93
N VAL A 188 4.68 -22.64 8.15
CA VAL A 188 4.60 -21.31 7.54
C VAL A 188 5.93 -20.91 6.92
N THR A 189 5.88 -20.01 5.94
CA THR A 189 7.04 -19.20 5.52
C THR A 189 6.79 -17.78 5.98
N MET A 190 7.70 -17.26 6.81
CA MET A 190 7.71 -15.85 7.19
C MET A 190 8.72 -15.12 6.31
N ALA A 191 8.23 -14.21 5.46
CA ALA A 191 9.05 -13.49 4.52
C ALA A 191 8.86 -11.99 4.66
N ASP A 192 9.93 -11.23 4.43
CA ASP A 192 9.90 -9.78 4.37
C ASP A 192 10.53 -9.31 3.06
N ALA A 193 9.67 -8.97 2.11
CA ALA A 193 10.05 -8.37 0.84
C ALA A 193 9.04 -7.27 0.50
N GLY A 194 9.37 -6.02 0.82
CA GLY A 194 8.47 -4.87 0.70
C GLY A 194 7.50 -4.71 1.89
N ALA A 195 6.93 -5.80 2.40
CA ALA A 195 6.21 -5.84 3.68
C ALA A 195 6.27 -7.25 4.30
N PRO A 196 6.26 -7.38 5.65
CA PRO A 196 6.22 -8.68 6.31
C PRO A 196 4.94 -9.46 6.00
N VAL A 197 5.09 -10.73 5.65
CA VAL A 197 4.00 -11.66 5.37
C VAL A 197 4.24 -13.01 6.04
N VAL A 198 3.15 -13.64 6.47
CA VAL A 198 3.12 -15.05 6.85
C VAL A 198 2.35 -15.81 5.78
N LEU A 199 3.02 -16.75 5.14
CA LEU A 199 2.48 -17.61 4.08
C LEU A 199 2.25 -19.00 4.66
N LEU A 200 1.10 -19.59 4.38
CA LEU A 200 0.79 -20.99 4.67
C LEU A 200 0.08 -21.62 3.47
N ALA A 201 0.08 -22.95 3.40
CA ALA A 201 -0.66 -23.64 2.36
C ALA A 201 -2.17 -23.57 2.63
N ALA A 202 -2.97 -23.36 1.58
CA ALA A 202 -4.44 -23.34 1.69
C ALA A 202 -4.99 -24.69 2.20
N ALA A 203 -4.36 -25.80 1.80
CA ALA A 203 -4.72 -27.14 2.25
C ALA A 203 -4.59 -27.32 3.78
N ASP A 204 -3.64 -26.63 4.43
CA ASP A 204 -3.43 -26.72 5.88
C ASP A 204 -4.57 -26.08 6.69
N ILE A 205 -5.40 -25.28 6.03
CA ILE A 205 -6.63 -24.69 6.59
C ILE A 205 -7.89 -25.16 5.87
N GLY A 206 -7.81 -26.27 5.11
CA GLY A 206 -8.96 -26.89 4.46
C GLY A 206 -9.58 -26.07 3.33
N LEU A 207 -8.85 -25.11 2.76
CA LEU A 207 -9.34 -24.29 1.66
C LEU A 207 -8.92 -24.84 0.29
N PRO A 208 -9.80 -24.80 -0.72
CA PRO A 208 -9.41 -25.07 -2.10
C PRO A 208 -8.58 -23.92 -2.67
N ASP A 209 -7.83 -24.17 -3.74
CA ASP A 209 -7.03 -23.14 -4.43
C ASP A 209 -7.88 -21.97 -4.97
N ALA A 210 -9.17 -22.23 -5.24
CA ALA A 210 -10.13 -21.25 -5.73
C ALA A 210 -11.03 -20.64 -4.64
N ALA A 211 -10.60 -20.68 -3.37
CA ALA A 211 -11.36 -20.12 -2.25
C ALA A 211 -11.67 -18.63 -2.46
N THR A 212 -12.90 -18.26 -2.12
CA THR A 212 -13.37 -16.88 -2.10
C THR A 212 -12.78 -16.10 -0.93
N GLU A 213 -12.81 -14.77 -1.01
CA GLU A 213 -12.38 -13.90 0.10
C GLU A 213 -13.14 -14.21 1.41
N VAL A 214 -14.44 -14.52 1.32
CA VAL A 214 -15.26 -14.87 2.48
C VAL A 214 -14.79 -16.18 3.13
N GLU A 215 -14.49 -17.20 2.33
CA GLU A 215 -13.97 -18.48 2.83
C GLU A 215 -12.58 -18.32 3.46
N ILE A 216 -11.70 -17.54 2.83
CA ILE A 216 -10.37 -17.22 3.36
C ILE A 216 -10.50 -16.50 4.70
N LEU A 217 -11.33 -15.46 4.77
CA LEU A 217 -11.54 -14.70 6.00
C LEU A 217 -12.19 -15.53 7.10
N ALA A 218 -12.95 -16.57 6.78
CA ALA A 218 -13.54 -17.46 7.78
C ALA A 218 -12.51 -18.47 8.33
N ALA A 219 -11.59 -18.96 7.50
CA ALA A 219 -10.65 -20.03 7.86
C ALA A 219 -9.27 -19.53 8.32
N ALA A 220 -8.87 -18.31 7.98
CA ALA A 220 -7.54 -17.80 8.31
C ALA A 220 -7.28 -17.77 9.84
N PRO A 221 -6.16 -18.34 10.33
CA PRO A 221 -5.79 -18.26 11.73
C PRO A 221 -5.62 -16.80 12.15
N ARG A 222 -6.33 -16.37 13.19
CA ARG A 222 -6.23 -15.02 13.74
C ARG A 222 -5.68 -15.12 15.15
N ARG A 223 -4.58 -14.40 15.46
CA ARG A 223 -4.27 -14.13 16.87
C ARG A 223 -5.41 -13.28 17.42
N ALA A 224 -5.95 -13.65 18.58
CA ALA A 224 -6.80 -12.74 19.35
C ALA A 224 -6.08 -11.40 19.49
N SER A 225 -6.72 -10.31 19.04
CA SER A 225 -6.17 -8.98 19.24
C SER A 225 -6.11 -8.73 20.75
N SER A 226 -4.91 -8.48 21.27
CA SER A 226 -4.76 -7.95 22.63
C SER A 226 -5.31 -6.53 22.64
N ALA A 227 -6.60 -6.40 22.89
CA ALA A 227 -7.20 -5.15 23.36
C ALA A 227 -6.74 -4.91 24.81
N ALA A 228 -5.48 -4.51 25.00
CA ALA A 228 -5.00 -3.85 26.22
C ALA A 228 -3.52 -3.44 26.10
N SER A 229 -3.25 -2.20 26.51
CA SER A 229 -1.97 -1.57 26.87
C SER A 229 -1.08 -1.08 25.72
N GLY A 230 -0.87 0.24 25.72
CA GLY A 230 -0.07 0.96 24.75
C GLY A 230 1.41 0.56 24.79
N SER A 231 1.88 0.04 23.67
CA SER A 231 3.17 0.35 23.05
C SER A 231 3.16 -0.30 21.66
N SER A 232 3.45 0.49 20.63
CA SER A 232 3.57 0.08 19.21
C SER A 232 2.62 -1.05 18.75
N ALA A 233 1.38 -0.70 18.43
CA ALA A 233 0.48 -1.63 17.74
C ALA A 233 0.96 -1.80 16.29
N SER A 234 1.82 -2.80 16.05
CA SER A 234 2.07 -3.31 14.71
C SER A 234 0.78 -3.96 14.21
N THR A 235 0.26 -3.49 13.08
CA THR A 235 -0.80 -4.13 12.31
C THR A 235 -0.54 -5.64 12.23
N PRO A 236 -1.51 -6.53 12.52
CA PRO A 236 -1.28 -7.97 12.40
C PRO A 236 -0.85 -8.29 10.96
N PRO A 237 0.14 -9.17 10.76
CA PRO A 237 0.60 -9.51 9.42
C PRO A 237 -0.59 -10.03 8.60
N ARG A 238 -0.77 -9.48 7.40
CA ARG A 238 -1.78 -9.96 6.46
C ARG A 238 -1.41 -11.38 6.07
N VAL A 239 -2.23 -12.36 6.46
CA VAL A 239 -2.14 -13.72 5.94
C VAL A 239 -2.52 -13.65 4.46
N ARG A 240 -1.59 -14.00 3.57
CA ARG A 240 -1.85 -14.14 2.13
C ARG A 240 -1.66 -15.60 1.74
N THR A 241 -2.69 -16.22 1.18
CA THR A 241 -2.59 -17.55 0.59
C THR A 241 -1.90 -17.46 -0.77
N ALA A 242 -0.88 -18.28 -1.01
CA ALA A 242 -0.23 -18.36 -2.30
C ALA A 242 -1.00 -19.36 -3.20
N SER A 243 -1.61 -18.86 -4.28
CA SER A 243 -2.15 -19.69 -5.36
C SER A 243 -1.01 -20.06 -6.32
N ARG A 244 -0.87 -21.35 -6.65
CA ARG A 244 -0.04 -21.79 -7.78
C ARG A 244 -0.85 -21.58 -9.07
N THR A 245 -0.57 -20.51 -9.80
CA THR A 245 -0.93 -20.47 -11.24
C THR A 245 0.12 -21.27 -12.01
N THR A 246 -0.28 -22.44 -12.50
CA THR A 246 0.40 -23.15 -13.60
C THR A 246 0.11 -22.48 -14.93
#